data_AF-A0A4Q7EIC3-F1
#
_entry.id   AF-A0A4Q7EIC3-F1
#
_cell.length_a   1.000
_cell.length_b   1.000
_cell.length_c   1.000
_cell.angle_alpha   90.00
_cell.angle_beta   90.00
_cell.angle_gamma   90.00
#
_symmetry.space_group_name_H-M   'P 1'
#
loop_
_entity.id
_entity.type
_entity.pdbx_description
1 polymer ?
#
loop_
_entity_poly.entity_id
_entity_poly.type
_entity_poly.pdbx_seq_one_letter_code
_entity_poly.pdbx_strand_id
1 'polypeptide(L)'
;MVGCDAAVSESESPEPSAAPLPADSPTAETPAPSQPELDQELLNQQLLAQGQILPVAAEVEIADQTLGLEVAETPQQQAIGLMARESLPDDRGMLFPFEPARPVSFWMKNVLIPLDMVFIHQGEVVAIASDVPPCEGDPCPTYGPGRQPVDYVLELRGGRAAELGMQAGDAIEFTWLEDEDSEAIPEDSSAS
;
A
#
# COMPACT_ATOMS: atom_id res chain seq x y z
N MET A 1 62.13 -57.59 3.29
CA MET A 1 63.47 -57.49 3.89
C MET A 1 63.79 -56.01 4.04
N VAL A 2 63.97 -55.59 5.31
CA VAL A 2 64.98 -54.63 5.82
C VAL A 2 65.05 -53.26 5.10
N GLY A 3 64.83 -52.09 5.72
CA GLY A 3 65.09 -51.65 7.08
C GLY A 3 66.16 -50.52 7.07
N CYS A 4 66.07 -49.61 8.06
CA CYS A 4 67.01 -48.53 8.46
C CYS A 4 66.81 -47.14 7.81
N ASP A 5 66.93 -46.00 8.52
CA ASP A 5 66.96 -45.70 9.96
C ASP A 5 66.77 -44.18 10.14
N ALA A 6 66.68 -43.76 11.41
CA ALA A 6 66.29 -42.49 11.99
C ALA A 6 67.03 -41.21 11.54
N ALA A 7 66.33 -40.08 11.69
CA ALA A 7 66.88 -38.93 12.41
C ALA A 7 65.75 -38.13 13.09
N VAL A 8 65.86 -38.03 14.40
CA VAL A 8 65.08 -37.17 15.32
C VAL A 8 65.46 -35.71 15.09
N SER A 9 64.50 -34.79 15.22
CA SER A 9 64.76 -33.42 15.63
C SER A 9 63.53 -32.86 16.34
N GLU A 10 63.76 -32.49 17.59
CA GLU A 10 62.98 -31.55 18.42
C GLU A 10 62.72 -30.25 17.61
N SER A 11 61.75 -29.39 17.85
CA SER A 11 61.20 -28.90 19.11
C SER A 11 59.97 -28.03 18.83
N GLU A 12 59.20 -27.77 19.89
CA GLU A 12 58.44 -26.52 20.13
C GLU A 12 57.16 -26.27 19.30
N SER A 13 56.04 -26.68 19.89
CA SER A 13 54.79 -25.94 19.78
C SER A 13 54.91 -24.60 20.51
N PRO A 14 54.38 -23.52 19.92
CA PRO A 14 53.59 -22.57 20.69
C PRO A 14 52.17 -22.38 20.14
N GLU A 15 51.26 -22.50 21.09
CA GLU A 15 49.89 -21.99 21.30
C GLU A 15 49.12 -21.24 20.19
N PRO A 16 47.78 -21.42 20.12
CA PRO A 16 46.91 -20.68 19.21
C PRO A 16 46.76 -19.22 19.65
N SER A 17 47.19 -18.28 18.82
CA SER A 17 46.87 -16.86 18.99
C SER A 17 45.39 -16.66 18.68
N ALA A 18 44.61 -16.49 19.75
CA ALA A 18 43.19 -16.13 19.70
C ALA A 18 43.02 -14.81 18.93
N ALA A 19 42.18 -14.85 17.89
CA ALA A 19 41.68 -13.65 17.25
C ALA A 19 40.96 -12.77 18.29
N PRO A 20 41.13 -11.44 18.26
CA PRO A 20 40.41 -10.56 19.16
C PRO A 20 38.89 -10.70 18.93
N LEU A 21 38.17 -10.88 20.03
CA LEU A 21 36.72 -10.78 20.10
C LEU A 21 36.28 -9.46 19.45
N PRO A 22 35.20 -9.42 18.65
CA PRO A 22 34.66 -8.16 18.17
C PRO A 22 34.26 -7.31 19.38
N ALA A 23 34.82 -6.11 19.46
CA ALA A 23 34.42 -5.10 20.41
C ALA A 23 32.92 -4.78 20.20
N ASP A 24 32.18 -4.96 21.28
CA ASP A 24 31.01 -4.19 21.72
C ASP A 24 30.42 -3.26 20.64
N SER A 25 29.41 -3.77 19.93
CA SER A 25 28.51 -2.90 19.17
C SER A 25 27.69 -2.10 20.20
N PRO A 26 27.57 -0.77 20.08
CA PRO A 26 26.63 -0.06 20.92
C PRO A 26 25.22 -0.57 20.57
N THR A 27 24.55 -1.17 21.56
CA THR A 27 23.10 -1.33 21.56
C THR A 27 22.50 0.05 21.31
N ALA A 28 22.03 0.29 20.09
CA ALA A 28 21.15 1.40 19.81
C ALA A 28 19.83 1.08 20.53
N GLU A 29 19.71 1.56 21.76
CA GLU A 29 18.44 1.61 22.47
C GLU A 29 17.51 2.49 21.61
N THR A 30 16.56 1.87 20.92
CA THR A 30 15.56 2.61 20.15
C THR A 30 14.83 3.55 21.12
N PRO A 31 14.78 4.87 20.86
CA PRO A 31 14.08 5.77 21.75
C PRO A 31 12.59 5.39 21.82
N ALA A 32 12.00 5.52 23.00
CA ALA A 32 10.56 5.33 23.17
C ALA A 32 9.79 6.29 22.25
N PRO A 33 8.69 5.84 21.61
CA PRO A 33 7.89 6.67 20.72
C PRO A 33 7.35 7.89 21.46
N SER A 34 7.31 9.02 20.77
CA SER A 34 6.72 10.25 21.29
C SER A 34 5.20 10.15 21.38
N GLN A 35 4.56 11.00 22.19
CA GLN A 35 3.10 11.06 22.32
C GLN A 35 2.36 11.18 20.96
N PRO A 36 2.75 12.07 20.02
CA PRO A 36 2.08 12.13 18.73
C PRO A 36 2.23 10.85 17.90
N GLU A 37 3.33 10.11 18.03
CA GLU A 37 3.50 8.82 17.36
C GLU A 37 2.58 7.75 17.96
N LEU A 38 2.38 7.76 19.29
CA LEU A 38 1.45 6.85 19.96
C LEU A 38 -0.01 7.14 19.60
N ASP A 39 -0.40 8.41 19.52
CA ASP A 39 -1.76 8.80 19.11
C ASP A 39 -2.03 8.40 17.65
N GLN A 40 -1.03 8.56 16.77
CA GLN A 40 -1.12 8.13 15.38
C GLN A 40 -1.23 6.61 15.25
N GLU A 41 -0.44 5.86 16.02
CA GLU A 41 -0.51 4.40 16.09
C GLU A 41 -1.91 3.93 16.53
N LEU A 42 -2.47 4.53 17.59
CA LEU A 42 -3.79 4.18 18.10
C LEU A 42 -4.89 4.47 17.07
N LEU A 43 -4.82 5.62 16.40
CA LEU A 43 -5.74 5.97 15.33
C LEU A 43 -5.66 4.96 14.18
N ASN A 44 -4.45 4.58 13.77
CA ASN A 44 -4.25 3.57 12.72
C ASN A 44 -4.85 2.21 13.12
N GLN A 45 -4.65 1.77 14.36
CA GLN A 45 -5.25 0.53 14.86
C GLN A 45 -6.79 0.59 14.84
N GLN A 46 -7.36 1.74 15.19
CA GLN A 46 -8.80 1.94 15.16
C GLN A 46 -9.35 1.93 13.73
N LEU A 47 -8.67 2.58 12.78
CA LEU A 47 -9.05 2.59 11.36
C LEU A 47 -8.96 1.19 10.74
N LEU A 48 -7.93 0.42 11.07
CA LEU A 48 -7.80 -0.97 10.62
C LEU A 48 -8.93 -1.86 11.19
N ALA A 49 -9.40 -1.58 12.40
CA ALA A 49 -10.46 -2.35 13.04
C ALA A 49 -11.87 -1.99 12.58
N GLN A 50 -12.13 -0.72 12.24
CA GLN A 50 -13.46 -0.20 11.92
C GLN A 50 -13.66 0.09 10.43
N GLY A 51 -12.59 0.06 9.64
CA GLY A 51 -12.55 0.51 8.26
C GLY A 51 -12.52 2.03 8.18
N GLN A 52 -11.60 2.57 7.38
CA GLN A 52 -11.64 4.01 7.07
C GLN A 52 -12.89 4.33 6.24
N ILE A 53 -13.42 5.54 6.38
CA ILE A 53 -14.38 6.17 5.45
C ILE A 53 -13.83 7.57 5.14
N LEU A 54 -13.67 7.87 3.86
CA LEU A 54 -13.18 9.15 3.35
C LEU A 54 -14.34 9.90 2.66
N PRO A 55 -14.26 11.23 2.52
CA PRO A 55 -15.19 11.96 1.66
C PRO A 55 -15.03 11.53 0.20
N VAL A 56 -16.11 11.67 -0.56
CA VAL A 56 -16.05 11.56 -2.02
C VAL A 56 -15.34 12.81 -2.53
N ALA A 57 -14.19 12.63 -3.18
CA ALA A 57 -13.34 13.72 -3.67
C ALA A 57 -13.07 13.63 -5.18
N ALA A 58 -13.52 12.56 -5.83
CA ALA A 58 -13.49 12.44 -7.28
C ALA A 58 -14.71 11.67 -7.79
N GLU A 59 -14.99 11.80 -9.08
CA GLU A 59 -16.00 11.03 -9.80
C GLU A 59 -15.41 10.45 -11.09
N VAL A 60 -15.99 9.35 -11.55
CA VAL A 60 -15.73 8.77 -12.88
C VAL A 60 -17.05 8.40 -13.54
N GLU A 61 -17.17 8.66 -14.84
CA GLU A 61 -18.33 8.24 -15.64
C GLU A 61 -17.96 7.01 -16.49
N ILE A 62 -18.71 5.93 -16.32
CA ILE A 62 -18.49 4.66 -17.03
C ILE A 62 -19.86 4.12 -17.46
N ALA A 63 -20.04 3.91 -18.77
CA ALA A 63 -21.30 3.41 -19.34
C ALA A 63 -22.54 4.19 -18.86
N ASP A 64 -22.49 5.53 -18.95
CA ASP A 64 -23.54 6.47 -18.51
C ASP A 64 -23.88 6.39 -17.00
N GLN A 65 -23.00 5.81 -16.18
CA GLN A 65 -23.13 5.78 -14.72
C GLN A 65 -21.99 6.56 -14.08
N THR A 66 -22.35 7.46 -13.17
CA THR A 66 -21.39 8.21 -12.35
C THR A 66 -21.09 7.44 -11.07
N LEU A 67 -19.80 7.24 -10.78
CA LEU A 67 -19.33 6.61 -9.56
C LEU A 67 -18.61 7.64 -8.70
N GLY A 68 -19.03 7.78 -7.44
CA GLY A 68 -18.36 8.63 -6.46
C GLY A 68 -17.17 7.92 -5.81
N LEU A 69 -16.01 8.54 -5.87
CA LEU A 69 -14.74 7.96 -5.45
C LEU A 69 -14.20 8.61 -4.18
N GLU A 70 -13.91 7.75 -3.21
CA GLU A 70 -13.07 8.09 -2.07
C GLU A 70 -11.61 8.06 -2.49
N VAL A 71 -10.83 9.11 -2.23
CA VAL A 71 -9.44 9.20 -2.70
C VAL A 71 -8.47 8.90 -1.57
N ALA A 72 -7.73 7.81 -1.69
CA ALA A 72 -6.68 7.41 -0.76
C ALA A 72 -5.34 8.07 -1.15
N GLU A 73 -5.14 9.32 -0.74
CA GLU A 73 -3.97 10.11 -1.15
C GLU A 73 -2.70 9.79 -0.35
N THR A 74 -2.86 9.55 0.96
CA THR A 74 -1.73 9.33 1.86
C THR A 74 -1.28 7.86 1.86
N PRO A 75 0.00 7.56 2.13
CA PRO A 75 0.48 6.18 2.26
C PRO A 75 -0.33 5.35 3.27
N GLN A 76 -0.81 5.98 4.35
CA GLN A 76 -1.63 5.35 5.37
C GLN A 76 -3.01 5.00 4.84
N GLN A 77 -3.69 5.94 4.17
CA GLN A 77 -4.99 5.67 3.54
C GLN A 77 -4.89 4.58 2.47
N GLN A 78 -3.81 4.59 1.67
CA GLN A 78 -3.56 3.56 0.65
C GLN A 78 -3.30 2.19 1.27
N ALA A 79 -2.55 2.14 2.39
CA ALA A 79 -2.27 0.89 3.08
C ALA A 79 -3.53 0.29 3.74
N ILE A 80 -4.45 1.13 4.22
CA ILE A 80 -5.73 0.70 4.80
C ILE A 80 -6.71 0.30 3.69
N GLY A 81 -6.80 1.06 2.59
CA GLY A 81 -7.73 0.80 1.50
C GLY A 81 -9.17 0.58 1.98
N LEU A 82 -9.79 -0.51 1.52
CA LEU A 82 -11.15 -0.92 1.91
C LEU A 82 -11.20 -1.97 3.04
N MET A 83 -10.13 -2.10 3.85
CA MET A 83 -10.11 -3.03 4.98
C MET A 83 -11.31 -2.85 5.93
N ALA A 84 -11.77 -3.97 6.51
CA ALA A 84 -12.86 -4.05 7.48
C ALA A 84 -14.25 -3.55 7.02
N ARG A 85 -14.40 -3.11 5.77
CA ARG A 85 -15.72 -2.73 5.23
C ARG A 85 -16.55 -3.96 4.88
N GLU A 86 -17.80 -3.99 5.33
CA GLU A 86 -18.75 -5.08 5.05
C GLU A 86 -19.48 -4.93 3.70
N SER A 87 -19.42 -3.75 3.08
CA SER A 87 -20.06 -3.47 1.79
C SER A 87 -19.44 -2.26 1.10
N LEU A 88 -19.53 -2.22 -0.22
CA LEU A 88 -19.24 -1.05 -1.06
C LEU A 88 -20.42 -0.88 -2.05
N PRO A 89 -21.13 0.27 -2.05
CA PRO A 89 -22.25 0.52 -2.96
C PRO A 89 -21.85 0.48 -4.45
N ASP A 90 -22.82 0.19 -5.33
CA ASP A 90 -22.59 0.07 -6.79
C ASP A 90 -22.22 1.39 -7.49
N ASP A 91 -22.54 2.52 -6.86
CA ASP A 91 -22.22 3.88 -7.29
C ASP A 91 -20.98 4.44 -6.59
N ARG A 92 -20.16 3.59 -5.95
CA ARG A 92 -19.00 3.98 -5.16
C ARG A 92 -17.75 3.18 -5.50
N GLY A 93 -16.60 3.82 -5.30
CA GLY A 93 -15.28 3.21 -5.42
C GLY A 93 -14.24 3.90 -4.56
N MET A 94 -13.03 3.32 -4.52
CA MET A 94 -11.85 3.96 -3.93
C MET A 94 -10.77 4.16 -4.99
N LEU A 95 -10.25 5.37 -5.09
CA LEU A 95 -9.21 5.77 -6.02
C LEU A 95 -7.86 5.90 -5.30
N PHE A 96 -6.83 5.26 -5.85
CA PHE A 96 -5.47 5.27 -5.34
C PHE A 96 -4.56 5.99 -6.35
N PRO A 97 -4.23 7.28 -6.15
CA PRO A 97 -3.30 8.02 -6.99
C PRO A 97 -1.83 7.66 -6.68
N PHE A 98 -1.00 7.64 -7.73
CA PHE A 98 0.43 7.39 -7.67
C PHE A 98 1.20 8.38 -8.56
N GLU A 99 1.86 9.35 -7.93
CA GLU A 99 2.73 10.31 -8.63
C GLU A 99 4.17 10.23 -8.09
N PRO A 100 5.17 9.87 -8.91
CA PRO A 100 5.06 9.46 -10.32
C PRO A 100 4.48 8.04 -10.49
N ALA A 101 4.05 7.73 -11.71
CA ALA A 101 3.68 6.38 -12.15
C ALA A 101 4.68 5.33 -11.66
N ARG A 102 4.19 4.23 -11.09
CA ARG A 102 5.06 3.15 -10.60
C ARG A 102 4.40 1.77 -10.69
N PRO A 103 5.19 0.68 -10.74
CA PRO A 103 4.65 -0.65 -10.56
C PRO A 103 4.04 -0.77 -9.16
N VAL A 104 2.83 -1.30 -9.07
CA VAL A 104 2.11 -1.51 -7.81
C VAL A 104 1.64 -2.95 -7.68
N SER A 105 1.44 -3.39 -6.45
CA SER A 105 0.78 -4.66 -6.16
C SER A 105 -0.12 -4.50 -4.95
N PHE A 106 -1.36 -4.96 -5.09
CA PHE A 106 -2.43 -4.90 -4.10
C PHE A 106 -2.67 -6.29 -3.52
N TRP A 107 -3.33 -6.35 -2.37
CA TRP A 107 -3.67 -7.57 -1.65
C TRP A 107 -5.02 -7.43 -0.99
N MET A 108 -5.61 -8.55 -0.57
CA MET A 108 -6.93 -8.59 0.06
C MET A 108 -6.87 -8.82 1.57
N LYS A 109 -5.74 -8.47 2.21
CA LYS A 109 -5.58 -8.67 3.66
C LYS A 109 -6.58 -7.80 4.41
N ASN A 110 -7.38 -8.41 5.28
CA ASN A 110 -8.44 -7.77 6.07
C ASN A 110 -9.57 -7.09 5.25
N VAL A 111 -9.68 -7.35 3.95
CA VAL A 111 -10.82 -6.90 3.13
C VAL A 111 -11.90 -7.98 3.19
N LEU A 112 -13.14 -7.62 3.55
CA LEU A 112 -14.22 -8.58 3.84
C LEU A 112 -15.12 -8.89 2.63
N ILE A 113 -15.06 -8.05 1.61
CA ILE A 113 -15.87 -8.17 0.39
C ILE A 113 -14.97 -8.45 -0.83
N PRO A 114 -15.47 -9.14 -1.86
CA PRO A 114 -14.76 -9.23 -3.13
C PRO A 114 -14.61 -7.84 -3.76
N LEU A 115 -13.48 -7.62 -4.44
CA LEU A 115 -13.18 -6.35 -5.12
C LEU A 115 -12.74 -6.57 -6.56
N ASP A 116 -13.05 -5.60 -7.41
CA ASP A 116 -12.37 -5.42 -8.69
C ASP A 116 -11.27 -4.37 -8.51
N MET A 117 -10.08 -4.64 -9.04
CA MET A 117 -8.96 -3.68 -9.07
C MET A 117 -8.68 -3.30 -10.53
N VAL A 118 -9.01 -2.08 -10.89
CA VAL A 118 -8.79 -1.52 -12.24
C VAL A 118 -7.51 -0.71 -12.22
N PHE A 119 -6.51 -1.16 -12.96
CA PHE A 119 -5.19 -0.54 -13.04
C PHE A 119 -5.15 0.41 -14.23
N ILE A 120 -4.78 1.68 -14.00
CA ILE A 120 -4.89 2.75 -15.00
C ILE A 120 -3.55 3.48 -15.16
N HIS A 121 -3.12 3.67 -16.40
CA HIS A 121 -1.93 4.45 -16.73
C HIS A 121 -2.28 5.48 -17.80
N GLN A 122 -1.96 6.75 -17.58
CA GLN A 122 -2.18 7.82 -18.57
C GLN A 122 -3.62 7.88 -19.12
N GLY A 123 -4.62 7.61 -18.27
CA GLY A 123 -6.04 7.63 -18.65
C GLY A 123 -6.52 6.39 -19.41
N GLU A 124 -5.74 5.31 -19.46
CA GLU A 124 -6.14 4.04 -20.08
C GLU A 124 -6.11 2.88 -19.07
N VAL A 125 -7.14 2.03 -19.07
CA VAL A 125 -7.15 0.78 -18.30
C VAL A 125 -6.12 -0.19 -18.87
N VAL A 126 -5.09 -0.52 -18.09
CA VAL A 126 -4.03 -1.44 -18.52
C VAL A 126 -4.29 -2.88 -18.11
N ALA A 127 -5.01 -3.09 -17.01
CA ALA A 127 -5.38 -4.41 -16.50
C ALA A 127 -6.56 -4.29 -15.54
N ILE A 128 -7.29 -5.39 -15.37
CA ILE A 128 -8.32 -5.53 -14.34
C ILE A 128 -8.07 -6.86 -13.62
N ALA A 129 -7.95 -6.84 -12.29
CA ALA A 129 -8.08 -8.02 -11.46
C ALA A 129 -9.54 -8.07 -10.98
N SER A 130 -10.34 -8.93 -11.58
CA SER A 130 -11.79 -9.00 -11.34
C SER A 130 -12.15 -10.01 -10.25
N ASP A 131 -13.20 -9.67 -9.49
CA ASP A 131 -13.85 -10.47 -8.46
C ASP A 131 -12.85 -11.16 -7.52
N VAL A 132 -11.86 -10.37 -7.08
CA VAL A 132 -10.80 -10.86 -6.22
C VAL A 132 -11.40 -11.14 -4.85
N PRO A 133 -11.32 -12.37 -4.32
CA PRO A 133 -11.95 -12.73 -3.06
C PRO A 133 -11.15 -12.22 -1.85
N PRO A 134 -11.78 -12.11 -0.67
CA PRO A 134 -11.08 -11.93 0.60
C PRO A 134 -9.91 -12.89 0.77
N CYS A 135 -8.82 -12.43 1.38
CA CYS A 135 -7.67 -13.29 1.64
C CYS A 135 -8.02 -14.39 2.65
N GLU A 136 -7.82 -15.66 2.27
CA GLU A 136 -8.15 -16.81 3.12
C GLU A 136 -7.04 -17.19 4.12
N GLY A 137 -5.82 -16.67 3.96
CA GLY A 137 -4.70 -16.95 4.85
C GLY A 137 -3.37 -16.34 4.42
N ASP A 138 -2.38 -16.34 5.32
CA ASP A 138 -1.04 -15.79 5.06
C ASP A 138 -0.12 -16.86 4.39
N PRO A 139 0.70 -16.48 3.40
CA PRO A 139 0.76 -15.15 2.77
C PRO A 139 -0.42 -14.88 1.84
N CYS A 140 -0.99 -13.67 1.90
CA CYS A 140 -2.02 -13.25 0.96
C CYS A 140 -1.45 -13.15 -0.47
N PRO A 141 -2.19 -13.63 -1.49
CA PRO A 141 -1.85 -13.36 -2.87
C PRO A 141 -1.80 -11.86 -3.16
N THR A 142 -1.00 -11.48 -4.16
CA THR A 142 -0.93 -10.09 -4.62
C THR A 142 -1.33 -9.97 -6.08
N TYR A 143 -1.87 -8.81 -6.43
CA TYR A 143 -2.50 -8.52 -7.71
C TYR A 143 -1.93 -7.23 -8.28
N GLY A 144 -1.71 -7.16 -9.59
CA GLY A 144 -1.14 -6.00 -10.26
C GLY A 144 -0.69 -6.31 -11.68
N PRO A 145 -0.43 -5.29 -12.52
CA PRO A 145 -0.06 -5.46 -13.92
C PRO A 145 1.44 -5.81 -14.09
N GLY A 146 2.01 -6.57 -13.15
CA GLY A 146 3.42 -6.94 -13.12
C GLY A 146 4.34 -5.72 -13.00
N ARG A 147 5.13 -5.44 -14.05
CA ARG A 147 6.11 -4.34 -14.08
C ARG A 147 5.59 -3.08 -14.76
N GLN A 148 4.36 -3.10 -15.29
CA GLN A 148 3.79 -1.93 -15.94
C GLN A 148 3.51 -0.85 -14.89
N PRO A 149 4.06 0.37 -15.04
CA PRO A 149 3.72 1.48 -14.17
C PRO A 149 2.25 1.88 -14.34
N VAL A 150 1.65 2.35 -13.26
CA VAL A 150 0.29 2.92 -13.23
C VAL A 150 0.29 4.22 -12.44
N ASP A 151 -0.60 5.13 -12.81
CA ASP A 151 -0.81 6.40 -12.11
C ASP A 151 -2.03 6.31 -11.18
N TYR A 152 -2.95 5.38 -11.46
CA TYR A 152 -4.14 5.17 -10.65
C TYR A 152 -4.47 3.69 -10.51
N VAL A 153 -5.06 3.34 -9.38
CA VAL A 153 -5.87 2.12 -9.22
C VAL A 153 -7.25 2.50 -8.73
N LEU A 154 -8.29 1.98 -9.36
CA LEU A 154 -9.68 2.13 -8.95
C LEU A 154 -10.17 0.79 -8.40
N GLU A 155 -10.54 0.77 -7.12
CA GLU A 155 -11.22 -0.37 -6.49
C GLU A 155 -12.74 -0.20 -6.53
N LEU A 156 -13.43 -1.24 -6.98
CA LEU A 156 -14.90 -1.34 -7.03
C LEU A 156 -15.35 -2.59 -6.30
N ARG A 157 -16.66 -2.72 -6.01
CA ARG A 157 -17.25 -3.98 -5.57
C ARG A 157 -16.93 -5.08 -6.61
N GLY A 158 -16.57 -6.28 -6.15
CA GLY A 158 -16.25 -7.40 -7.04
C GLY A 158 -17.35 -7.68 -8.07
N GLY A 159 -16.96 -7.83 -9.33
CA GLY A 159 -17.83 -8.02 -10.49
C GLY A 159 -18.39 -6.72 -11.11
N ARG A 160 -18.26 -5.57 -10.44
CA ARG A 160 -18.83 -4.30 -10.91
C ARG A 160 -18.19 -3.80 -12.20
N ALA A 161 -16.89 -4.00 -12.39
CA ALA A 161 -16.19 -3.64 -13.62
C ALA A 161 -16.80 -4.40 -14.83
N ALA A 162 -17.13 -5.68 -14.67
CA ALA A 162 -17.77 -6.47 -15.71
C ALA A 162 -19.22 -6.03 -15.98
N GLU A 163 -19.98 -5.67 -14.94
CA GLU A 163 -21.34 -5.10 -15.08
C GLU A 163 -21.34 -3.77 -15.84
N LEU A 164 -20.29 -2.96 -15.66
CA LEU A 164 -20.06 -1.69 -16.36
C LEU A 164 -19.43 -1.89 -17.75
N GLY A 165 -19.07 -3.12 -18.12
CA GLY A 165 -18.46 -3.43 -19.41
C GLY A 165 -17.00 -2.97 -19.55
N MET A 166 -16.31 -2.72 -18.43
CA MET A 166 -14.92 -2.27 -18.44
C MET A 166 -13.97 -3.36 -18.93
N GLN A 167 -12.96 -2.96 -19.69
CA GLN A 167 -11.91 -3.83 -20.20
C GLN A 167 -10.59 -3.06 -20.37
N ALA A 168 -9.50 -3.80 -20.58
CA ALA A 168 -8.22 -3.18 -20.92
C ALA A 168 -8.33 -2.42 -22.26
N GLY A 169 -7.74 -1.23 -22.31
CA GLY A 169 -7.82 -0.30 -23.43
C GLY A 169 -8.92 0.77 -23.31
N ASP A 170 -9.80 0.67 -22.31
CA ASP A 170 -10.83 1.70 -22.09
C ASP A 170 -10.20 3.00 -21.58
N ALA A 171 -10.72 4.12 -22.05
CA ALA A 171 -10.34 5.44 -21.58
C ALA A 171 -11.07 5.76 -20.26
N ILE A 172 -10.33 6.31 -19.31
CA ILE A 172 -10.81 6.73 -17.99
C ILE A 172 -10.38 8.16 -17.74
N GLU A 173 -11.34 8.99 -17.34
CA GLU A 173 -11.12 10.37 -16.93
C GLU A 173 -11.79 10.59 -15.57
N PHE A 174 -11.05 11.17 -14.63
CA PHE A 174 -11.54 11.49 -13.29
C PHE A 174 -11.86 12.98 -13.19
N THR A 175 -13.03 13.29 -12.63
CA THR A 175 -13.42 14.65 -12.25
C THR A 175 -13.15 14.82 -10.77
N TRP A 176 -12.26 15.76 -10.40
CA TRP A 176 -11.98 16.07 -9.00
C TRP A 176 -13.04 17.03 -8.46
N LEU A 177 -13.58 16.73 -7.27
CA LEU A 177 -14.56 17.57 -6.60
C LEU A 177 -13.82 18.59 -5.72
N GLU A 178 -14.19 19.86 -5.81
CA GLU A 178 -13.63 20.91 -4.96
C GLU A 178 -14.19 20.79 -3.54
N ASP A 179 -13.35 20.98 -2.52
CA ASP A 179 -13.83 21.15 -1.15
C ASP A 179 -14.58 22.50 -1.07
N GLU A 180 -15.91 22.47 -0.96
CA GLU A 180 -16.75 23.67 -0.75
C GLU A 180 -16.54 24.35 0.63
N ASP A 181 -15.40 24.12 1.31
CA ASP A 181 -15.02 24.69 2.61
C ASP A 181 -13.80 25.63 2.52
N SER A 182 -13.57 26.27 1.37
CA SER A 182 -12.71 27.46 1.26
C SER A 182 -13.54 28.73 1.04
N GLU A 183 -14.58 28.95 1.85
CA GLU A 183 -15.22 30.26 1.89
C GLU A 183 -14.29 31.25 2.61
N ALA A 184 -13.60 32.05 1.79
CA ALA A 184 -12.76 33.16 2.22
C ALA A 184 -13.52 34.05 3.20
N ILE A 185 -12.99 34.25 4.41
CA ILE A 185 -13.45 35.31 5.30
C ILE A 185 -13.11 36.64 4.62
N PRO A 186 -14.09 37.49 4.23
CA PRO A 186 -13.76 38.85 3.84
C PRO A 186 -13.30 39.61 5.08
N GLU A 187 -12.04 40.05 5.07
CA GLU A 187 -11.50 40.97 6.06
C GLU A 187 -12.19 42.34 5.92
N ASP A 188 -13.36 42.53 6.52
CA ASP A 188 -13.84 43.87 6.87
C ASP A 188 -13.43 44.16 8.31
N SER A 189 -12.27 44.80 8.46
CA SER A 189 -11.89 45.44 9.71
C SER A 189 -11.19 46.77 9.45
N SER A 190 -12.00 47.82 9.56
CA SER A 190 -11.63 49.14 10.09
C SER A 190 -10.81 50.06 9.18
N ALA A 191 -11.53 50.82 8.37
CA ALA A 191 -11.23 52.25 8.30
C ALA A 191 -11.61 52.91 9.64
N SER A 192 -10.67 53.61 10.25
CA SER A 192 -10.90 54.62 11.29
C SER A 192 -10.17 55.89 10.88
#